data_AF-A0A7V8JV95-F1
#
_entry.id   AF-A0A7V8JV95-F1
#
_cell.length_a   1.000
_cell.length_b   1.000
_cell.length_c   1.000
_cell.angle_alpha   90.00
_cell.angle_beta   90.00
_cell.angle_gamma   90.00
#
_symmetry.space_group_name_H-M   'P 1'
#
loop_
_entity.id
_entity.type
_entity.pdbx_description
1 polymer ?
#
loop_
_entity_poly.entity_id
_entity_poly.type
_entity_poly.pdbx_seq_one_letter_code
_entity_poly.pdbx_strand_id
1 'polypeptide(L)'
;MDQVICTVDVVLLTLSADGLEVALLRREHAPFKGVAALPGGYIHADADADARDAARRVLRDKTGIEAPYLEQLATFSGAARDPRGWSVSIAYYALVPAAMITQAERSELRLASVDRLPPLPFDHAAIIETAVSRLRSKSQYSSLPCHLLGEAFTLPQLQRVYEMLLGESINKVSFRRKMTEMDMLEPADGQFETAGAHRPAQLYRLKPAFREQLRLLERGL
;
A
#
# COMPACT_ATOMS: atom_id res chain seq x y z
N MET A 1 7.32 -5.46 36.37
CA MET A 1 7.88 -5.58 35.00
C MET A 1 7.40 -4.36 34.23
N ASP A 2 8.30 -3.66 33.55
CA ASP A 2 7.89 -2.57 32.66
C ASP A 2 7.03 -3.16 31.54
N GLN A 3 5.86 -2.55 31.31
CA GLN A 3 4.92 -3.04 30.31
C GLN A 3 5.47 -2.75 28.91
N VAL A 4 5.60 -3.79 28.09
CA VAL A 4 5.99 -3.64 26.68
C VAL A 4 4.88 -2.89 25.92
N ILE A 5 5.27 -1.85 25.20
CA ILE A 5 4.36 -1.11 24.32
C ILE A 5 4.12 -1.95 23.06
N CYS A 6 2.88 -2.41 22.85
CA CYS A 6 2.49 -3.20 21.67
C CYS A 6 1.63 -2.37 20.71
N THR A 7 2.13 -2.13 19.50
CA THR A 7 1.46 -1.33 18.47
C THR A 7 1.35 -2.07 17.14
N VAL A 8 0.56 -1.48 16.25
CA VAL A 8 0.58 -1.75 14.81
C VAL A 8 0.86 -0.44 14.09
N ASP A 9 1.62 -0.51 13.00
CA ASP A 9 1.86 0.61 12.08
C ASP A 9 1.51 0.17 10.66
N VAL A 10 0.76 0.99 9.92
CA VAL A 10 0.36 0.66 8.55
C VAL A 10 1.05 1.60 7.56
N VAL A 11 1.85 1.04 6.66
CA VAL A 11 2.38 1.78 5.50
C VAL A 11 1.32 1.78 4.40
N LEU A 12 0.50 2.83 4.36
CA LEU A 12 -0.52 3.02 3.33
C LEU A 12 0.12 3.63 2.08
N LEU A 13 0.30 2.80 1.04
CA LEU A 13 0.91 3.20 -0.23
C LEU A 13 -0.14 3.43 -1.30
N THR A 14 0.11 4.44 -2.12
CA THR A 14 -0.65 4.72 -3.34
C THR A 14 0.30 5.15 -4.46
N LEU A 15 -0.21 5.20 -5.68
CA LEU A 15 0.56 5.67 -6.83
C LEU A 15 -0.14 6.89 -7.44
N SER A 16 0.61 7.98 -7.61
CA SER A 16 0.18 9.15 -8.35
C SER A 16 0.96 9.30 -9.65
N ALA A 17 0.78 10.41 -10.37
CA ALA A 17 1.57 10.70 -11.57
C ALA A 17 3.07 10.87 -11.27
N ASP A 18 3.41 11.27 -10.05
CA ASP A 18 4.78 11.60 -9.63
C ASP A 18 5.55 10.41 -9.05
N GLY A 19 4.89 9.27 -8.82
CA GLY A 19 5.54 8.07 -8.30
C GLY A 19 4.77 7.37 -7.20
N LEU A 20 5.50 6.54 -6.46
CA LEU A 20 5.01 5.85 -5.26
C LEU A 20 5.00 6.82 -4.09
N GLU A 21 3.86 6.91 -3.43
CA GLU A 21 3.64 7.80 -2.29
C GLU A 21 3.13 7.02 -1.09
N VAL A 22 3.45 7.53 0.10
CA VAL A 22 2.97 7.02 1.38
C VAL A 22 2.06 8.06 2.04
N ALA A 23 0.94 7.60 2.59
CA ALA A 23 0.07 8.44 3.39
C ALA A 23 0.61 8.55 4.83
N LEU A 24 0.79 9.80 5.27
CA LEU A 24 1.22 10.17 6.61
C LEU A 24 0.13 11.00 7.29
N LEU A 25 0.04 10.89 8.61
CA LEU A 25 -0.83 11.71 9.44
C LEU A 25 -0.03 12.51 10.45
N ARG A 26 -0.53 13.69 10.79
CA ARG A 26 0.04 14.51 11.86
C ARG A 26 -0.28 13.90 13.22
N ARG A 27 0.75 13.59 14.03
CA ARG A 27 0.54 13.06 15.38
C ARG A 27 -0.15 14.06 16.30
N GLU A 28 -1.18 13.62 17.02
CA GLU A 28 -1.94 14.46 17.95
C GLU A 28 -1.37 14.48 19.36
N HIS A 29 -0.63 13.44 19.74
CA HIS A 29 -0.12 13.22 21.09
C HIS A 29 1.40 13.07 21.14
N ALA A 30 1.96 13.37 22.31
CA ALA A 30 3.37 13.12 22.61
C ALA A 30 3.66 11.59 22.67
N PRO A 31 4.90 11.16 22.41
CA PRO A 31 6.02 11.95 21.90
C PRO A 31 5.81 12.35 20.43
N PHE A 32 6.61 13.31 19.94
CA PHE A 32 6.58 13.80 18.55
C PHE A 32 5.22 14.37 18.10
N LYS A 33 4.50 15.05 19.00
CA LYS A 33 3.25 15.76 18.67
C LYS A 33 3.50 16.73 17.52
N GLY A 34 2.61 16.74 16.53
CA GLY A 34 2.65 17.63 15.38
C GLY A 34 3.57 17.17 14.24
N VAL A 35 4.33 16.09 14.41
CA VAL A 35 5.19 15.50 13.38
C VAL A 35 4.38 14.52 12.52
N ALA A 36 4.69 14.45 11.22
CA ALA A 36 4.09 13.47 10.31
C ALA A 36 4.55 12.04 10.65
N ALA A 37 3.63 11.08 10.62
CA ALA A 37 3.90 9.70 11.01
C ALA A 37 2.99 8.72 10.27
N LEU A 38 3.35 7.43 10.29
CA LEU A 38 2.47 6.38 9.82
C LEU A 38 1.16 6.33 10.64
N PRO A 39 0.04 5.90 10.03
CA PRO A 39 -1.14 5.47 10.79
C PRO A 39 -0.77 4.28 11.67
N GLY A 40 -0.50 4.57 12.94
CA GLY A 40 -0.17 3.56 13.95
C GLY A 40 -0.96 3.72 15.24
N GLY A 41 -1.17 2.63 15.97
CA GLY A 41 -1.97 2.61 17.19
C GLY A 41 -1.69 1.40 18.05
N TYR A 42 -2.20 1.43 19.28
CA TYR A 42 -2.08 0.31 20.21
C TYR A 42 -2.98 -0.86 19.78
N ILE A 43 -2.50 -2.06 20.08
CA ILE A 43 -3.34 -3.26 20.09
C ILE A 43 -4.21 -3.22 21.35
N HIS A 44 -5.51 -3.42 21.20
CA HIS A 44 -6.50 -3.44 22.26
C HIS A 44 -6.91 -4.90 22.51
N ALA A 45 -6.36 -5.53 23.55
CA ALA A 45 -6.57 -6.95 23.84
C ALA A 45 -8.05 -7.32 24.06
N ASP A 46 -8.89 -6.38 24.50
CA ASP A 46 -10.31 -6.59 24.76
C ASP A 46 -11.19 -6.38 23.51
N ALA A 47 -10.64 -5.85 22.42
CA ALA A 47 -11.41 -5.42 21.24
C ALA A 47 -10.88 -5.95 19.90
N ASP A 48 -9.57 -6.18 19.77
CA ASP A 48 -8.97 -6.70 18.54
C ASP A 48 -8.89 -8.22 18.59
N ALA A 49 -9.37 -8.90 17.55
CA ALA A 49 -9.23 -10.35 17.44
C ALA A 49 -7.76 -10.79 17.27
N ASP A 50 -6.98 -10.00 16.52
CA ASP A 50 -5.56 -10.20 16.29
C ASP A 50 -4.88 -8.90 15.83
N ALA A 51 -3.58 -8.94 15.52
CA ALA A 51 -2.83 -7.77 15.05
C ALA A 51 -3.30 -7.26 13.68
N ARG A 52 -3.87 -8.12 12.82
CA ARG A 52 -4.39 -7.70 11.51
C ARG A 52 -5.70 -6.94 11.69
N ASP A 53 -6.54 -7.36 12.61
CA ASP A 53 -7.75 -6.65 13.02
C ASP A 53 -7.41 -5.27 13.61
N ALA A 54 -6.44 -5.21 14.52
CA ALA A 54 -5.90 -3.95 15.04
C ALA A 54 -5.41 -3.03 13.91
N ALA A 55 -4.66 -3.56 12.93
CA ALA A 55 -4.16 -2.78 11.79
C ALA A 55 -5.29 -2.24 10.91
N ARG A 56 -6.33 -3.05 10.63
CA ARG A 56 -7.53 -2.62 9.89
C ARG A 56 -8.27 -1.51 10.62
N ARG A 57 -8.49 -1.68 11.92
CA ARG A 57 -9.13 -0.67 12.78
C ARG A 57 -8.33 0.63 12.77
N VAL A 58 -7.04 0.58 13.07
CA VAL A 58 -6.17 1.76 13.10
C VAL A 58 -6.17 2.49 11.75
N LEU A 59 -6.10 1.74 10.64
CA LEU A 59 -6.15 2.32 9.30
C LEU A 59 -7.49 3.04 9.08
N ARG A 60 -8.62 2.35 9.31
CA ARG A 60 -9.96 2.91 9.11
C ARG A 60 -10.24 4.10 10.02
N ASP A 61 -9.93 4.02 11.30
CA ASP A 61 -10.22 5.06 12.27
C ASP A 61 -9.43 6.34 11.95
N LYS A 62 -8.17 6.20 11.53
CA LYS A 62 -7.30 7.35 11.25
C LYS A 62 -7.47 7.93 9.86
N THR A 63 -7.74 7.09 8.86
CA THR A 63 -7.76 7.52 7.46
C THR A 63 -9.15 7.51 6.83
N GLY A 64 -10.11 6.81 7.43
CA GLY A 64 -11.41 6.54 6.80
C GLY A 64 -11.36 5.48 5.69
N ILE A 65 -10.22 4.84 5.46
CA ILE A 65 -9.99 3.97 4.30
C ILE A 65 -10.02 2.50 4.72
N GLU A 66 -10.81 1.71 3.98
CA GLU A 66 -10.74 0.26 3.98
C GLU A 66 -9.92 -0.19 2.77
N ALA A 67 -8.66 -0.54 3.00
CA ALA A 67 -7.77 -0.87 1.91
C ALA A 67 -8.16 -2.21 1.24
N PRO A 68 -8.18 -2.28 -0.10
CA PRO A 68 -8.48 -3.52 -0.82
C PRO A 68 -7.38 -4.57 -0.64
N TYR A 69 -6.19 -4.16 -0.23
CA TYR A 69 -5.07 -5.04 0.08
C TYR A 69 -4.38 -4.61 1.37
N LEU A 70 -4.14 -5.58 2.25
CA LEU A 70 -3.42 -5.41 3.51
C LEU A 70 -2.65 -6.70 3.83
N GLU A 71 -1.33 -6.57 3.94
CA GLU A 71 -0.41 -7.68 4.24
C GLU A 71 0.53 -7.31 5.38
N GLN A 72 0.82 -8.29 6.26
CA GLN A 72 1.82 -8.13 7.31
C GLN A 72 3.22 -8.01 6.69
N LEU A 73 3.95 -6.97 7.07
CA LEU A 73 5.26 -6.66 6.53
C LEU A 73 6.37 -7.39 7.30
N ALA A 74 6.49 -7.02 8.59
CA ALA A 74 7.52 -7.46 9.53
C ALA A 74 7.13 -7.00 10.95
N THR A 75 7.87 -7.47 11.95
CA THR A 75 7.77 -6.98 13.33
C THR A 75 9.03 -6.18 13.66
N PHE A 76 8.85 -4.95 14.15
CA PHE A 76 9.91 -4.05 14.58
C PHE A 76 9.87 -3.97 16.10
N SER A 77 10.97 -4.28 16.78
CA SER A 77 11.01 -4.30 18.25
C SER A 77 12.34 -3.83 18.82
N GLY A 78 12.31 -3.31 20.05
CA GLY A 78 13.48 -2.91 20.79
C GLY A 78 13.25 -1.73 21.74
N ALA A 79 14.26 -1.41 22.54
CA ALA A 79 14.24 -0.27 23.46
C ALA A 79 14.54 1.08 22.77
N ALA A 80 15.28 1.07 21.67
CA ALA A 80 15.74 2.30 21.01
C ALA A 80 14.68 2.95 20.10
N ARG A 81 13.66 2.19 19.70
CA ARG A 81 12.67 2.64 18.71
C ARG A 81 11.65 3.63 19.26
N ASP A 82 11.29 3.52 20.54
CA ASP A 82 10.36 4.41 21.22
C ASP A 82 11.02 5.03 22.46
N PRO A 83 11.08 6.37 22.59
CA PRO A 83 11.72 7.03 23.72
C PRO A 83 11.06 6.71 25.07
N ARG A 84 9.87 6.11 25.07
CA ARG A 84 9.16 5.71 26.29
C ARG A 84 9.62 4.35 26.83
N GLY A 85 10.38 3.58 26.06
CA GLY A 85 10.94 2.30 26.49
C GLY A 85 10.78 1.16 25.48
N TRP A 86 10.84 -0.07 25.99
CA TRP A 86 10.78 -1.27 25.15
C TRP A 86 9.41 -1.39 24.45
N SER A 87 9.44 -1.54 23.13
CA SER A 87 8.23 -1.61 22.32
C SER A 87 8.36 -2.61 21.20
N VAL A 88 7.21 -3.09 20.73
CA VAL A 88 7.03 -3.93 19.55
C VAL A 88 5.93 -3.33 18.68
N SER A 89 6.21 -3.15 17.39
CA SER A 89 5.22 -2.80 16.40
C SER A 89 5.13 -3.89 15.34
N ILE A 90 3.92 -4.42 15.14
CA ILE A 90 3.64 -5.34 14.04
C ILE A 90 3.24 -4.48 12.84
N ALA A 91 4.15 -4.33 11.91
CA ALA A 91 3.96 -3.45 10.76
C ALA A 91 3.21 -4.18 9.64
N TYR A 92 2.29 -3.46 9.02
CA TYR A 92 1.57 -3.88 7.82
C TYR A 92 1.84 -2.88 6.70
N TYR A 93 1.61 -3.28 5.46
CA TYR A 93 1.48 -2.34 4.35
C TYR A 93 0.17 -2.59 3.62
N ALA A 94 -0.41 -1.49 3.14
CA ALA A 94 -1.67 -1.47 2.44
C ALA A 94 -1.47 -0.79 1.08
N LEU A 95 -2.16 -1.29 0.06
CA LEU A 95 -2.15 -0.68 -1.27
C LEU A 95 -3.55 -0.14 -1.55
N VAL A 96 -3.63 1.13 -1.95
CA VAL A 96 -4.90 1.77 -2.31
C VAL A 96 -4.79 2.57 -3.61
N PRO A 97 -5.88 2.65 -4.39
CA PRO A 97 -5.98 3.61 -5.49
C PRO A 97 -5.96 5.04 -4.98
N ALA A 98 -5.33 5.96 -5.74
CA ALA A 98 -5.23 7.37 -5.36
C ALA A 98 -6.61 8.06 -5.17
N ALA A 99 -7.62 7.58 -5.89
CA ALA A 99 -8.99 8.06 -5.74
C ALA A 99 -9.55 7.84 -4.32
N MET A 100 -9.21 6.72 -3.67
CA MET A 100 -9.66 6.44 -2.29
C MET A 100 -9.04 7.41 -1.28
N ILE A 101 -7.77 7.79 -1.49
CA ILE A 101 -7.11 8.81 -0.66
C ILE A 101 -7.83 10.15 -0.79
N THR A 102 -8.18 10.52 -2.02
CA THR A 102 -8.86 11.79 -2.31
C THR A 102 -10.27 11.81 -1.70
N GLN A 103 -11.03 10.71 -1.83
CA GLN A 103 -12.39 10.57 -1.30
C GLN A 103 -12.48 10.52 0.22
N ALA A 104 -11.42 10.08 0.90
CA ALA A 104 -11.40 10.06 2.36
C ALA A 104 -11.47 11.47 2.97
N GLU A 105 -11.08 12.50 2.22
CA GLU A 105 -11.16 13.93 2.58
C GLU A 105 -10.64 14.25 3.99
N ARG A 106 -9.62 13.51 4.45
CA ARG A 106 -9.00 13.72 5.77
C ARG A 106 -8.00 14.85 5.72
N SER A 107 -8.31 15.95 6.40
CA SER A 107 -7.50 17.18 6.40
C SER A 107 -6.10 16.99 6.95
N GLU A 108 -5.88 15.95 7.76
CA GLU A 108 -4.64 15.59 8.43
C GLU A 108 -3.76 14.64 7.59
N LEU A 109 -4.35 14.00 6.58
CA LEU A 109 -3.66 13.05 5.71
C LEU A 109 -2.84 13.81 4.68
N ARG A 110 -1.57 13.46 4.56
CA ARG A 110 -0.64 14.03 3.58
C ARG A 110 0.07 12.90 2.86
N LEU A 111 0.13 13.01 1.54
CA LEU A 111 0.96 12.15 0.71
C LEU A 111 2.39 12.68 0.68
N ALA A 112 3.35 11.77 0.80
CA ALA A 112 4.76 12.06 0.64
C ALA A 112 5.38 11.05 -0.32
N SER A 113 6.23 11.52 -1.23
CA SER A 113 7.03 10.65 -2.10
C SER A 113 7.93 9.75 -1.25
N VAL A 114 7.93 8.45 -1.56
CA VAL A 114 8.78 7.49 -0.85
C VAL A 114 10.27 7.68 -1.11
N ASP A 115 10.62 8.32 -2.23
CA ASP A 115 12.01 8.63 -2.59
C ASP A 115 12.48 9.97 -1.96
N ARG A 116 11.57 10.71 -1.29
CA ARG A 116 11.86 11.99 -0.63
C ARG A 116 11.02 12.18 0.63
N LEU A 117 11.17 11.27 1.59
CA LEU A 117 10.45 11.31 2.86
C LEU A 117 10.84 12.54 3.70
N PRO A 118 9.88 13.18 4.40
CA PRO A 118 10.21 14.15 5.45
C PRO A 118 10.86 13.45 6.65
N PRO A 119 11.42 14.18 7.63
CA PRO A 119 11.81 13.59 8.91
C PRO A 119 10.61 12.93 9.59
N LEU A 120 10.76 11.65 9.96
CA LEU A 120 9.72 10.85 10.61
C LEU A 120 10.12 10.48 12.04
N PRO A 121 9.15 10.32 12.96
CA PRO A 121 9.42 9.92 14.32
C PRO A 121 9.72 8.42 14.41
N PHE A 122 10.33 8.02 15.53
CA PHE A 122 10.64 6.62 15.83
C PHE A 122 11.49 5.98 14.73
N ASP A 123 11.18 4.73 14.35
CA ASP A 123 11.78 3.96 13.27
C ASP A 123 10.93 3.96 11.99
N HIS A 124 9.97 4.89 11.84
CA HIS A 124 9.00 4.87 10.73
C HIS A 124 9.62 4.93 9.33
N ALA A 125 10.75 5.63 9.17
CA ALA A 125 11.47 5.66 7.90
C ALA A 125 11.93 4.25 7.48
N ALA A 126 12.49 3.47 8.41
CA ALA A 126 12.91 2.10 8.17
C ALA A 126 11.72 1.16 7.87
N ILE A 127 10.57 1.39 8.51
CA ILE A 127 9.34 0.64 8.22
C ILE A 127 8.89 0.91 6.77
N ILE A 128 8.88 2.17 6.34
CA ILE A 128 8.49 2.56 4.97
C ILE A 128 9.47 1.99 3.94
N GLU A 129 10.78 2.13 4.17
CA GLU A 129 11.81 1.57 3.28
C GLU A 129 11.64 0.06 3.11
N THR A 130 11.35 -0.66 4.20
CA THR A 130 11.09 -2.10 4.17
C THR A 130 9.83 -2.42 3.36
N ALA A 131 8.76 -1.63 3.50
CA ALA A 131 7.52 -1.80 2.74
C ALA A 131 7.72 -1.55 1.24
N VAL A 132 8.44 -0.47 0.89
CA VAL A 132 8.74 -0.10 -0.50
C VAL A 132 9.61 -1.16 -1.14
N SER A 133 10.66 -1.61 -0.46
CA SER A 133 11.50 -2.72 -0.96
C SER A 133 10.67 -3.98 -1.17
N ARG A 134 9.80 -4.35 -0.21
CA ARG A 134 8.91 -5.51 -0.34
C ARG A 134 7.98 -5.39 -1.54
N LEU A 135 7.34 -4.24 -1.71
CA LEU A 135 6.43 -3.98 -2.83
C LEU A 135 7.16 -4.07 -4.16
N ARG A 136 8.30 -3.37 -4.32
CA ARG A 136 9.08 -3.37 -5.57
C ARG A 136 9.54 -4.80 -5.92
N SER A 137 10.07 -5.55 -4.95
CA SER A 137 10.48 -6.95 -5.18
C SER A 137 9.31 -7.86 -5.56
N LYS A 138 8.18 -7.81 -4.82
CA LYS A 138 7.02 -8.66 -5.13
C LYS A 138 6.31 -8.26 -6.42
N SER A 139 6.40 -7.00 -6.84
CA SER A 139 5.77 -6.53 -8.07
C SER A 139 6.34 -7.23 -9.30
N GLN A 140 7.60 -7.67 -9.28
CA GLN A 140 8.17 -8.40 -10.42
C GLN A 140 7.42 -9.69 -10.76
N TYR A 141 6.75 -10.30 -9.79
CA TYR A 141 6.18 -11.64 -9.94
C TYR A 141 4.75 -11.77 -9.39
N SER A 142 4.03 -10.68 -9.12
CA SER A 142 2.70 -10.77 -8.52
C SER A 142 1.66 -9.79 -9.05
N SER A 143 0.41 -10.01 -8.62
CA SER A 143 -0.75 -9.16 -8.88
C SER A 143 -0.78 -7.87 -8.04
N LEU A 144 0.19 -7.64 -7.14
CA LEU A 144 0.21 -6.48 -6.24
C LEU A 144 -0.08 -5.13 -6.93
N PRO A 145 0.54 -4.82 -8.09
CA PRO A 145 0.32 -3.52 -8.75
C PRO A 145 -1.14 -3.26 -9.14
N CYS A 146 -1.97 -4.29 -9.30
CA CYS A 146 -3.39 -4.13 -9.61
C CYS A 146 -4.16 -3.40 -8.50
N HIS A 147 -3.74 -3.57 -7.24
CA HIS A 147 -4.41 -2.94 -6.08
C HIS A 147 -4.21 -1.42 -6.02
N LEU A 148 -3.32 -0.87 -6.85
CA LEU A 148 -3.09 0.57 -6.99
C LEU A 148 -4.03 1.22 -8.03
N LEU A 149 -4.77 0.43 -8.83
CA LEU A 149 -5.51 0.91 -10.01
C LEU A 149 -7.03 0.93 -9.90
N GLY A 150 -7.59 0.70 -8.71
CA GLY A 150 -9.03 0.69 -8.51
C GLY A 150 -9.69 -0.58 -9.07
N GLU A 151 -11.01 -0.53 -9.24
CA GLU A 151 -11.79 -1.71 -9.62
C GLU A 151 -11.63 -2.11 -11.09
N ALA A 152 -11.38 -1.15 -11.98
CA ALA A 152 -11.23 -1.37 -13.41
C ALA A 152 -10.14 -0.47 -14.00
N PHE A 153 -9.31 -1.04 -14.87
CA PHE A 153 -8.18 -0.36 -15.47
C PHE A 153 -7.81 -0.96 -16.84
N THR A 154 -7.11 -0.20 -17.66
CA THR A 154 -6.59 -0.67 -18.95
C THR A 154 -5.22 -1.31 -18.80
N LEU A 155 -4.83 -2.19 -19.73
CA LEU A 155 -3.47 -2.77 -19.74
C LEU A 155 -2.36 -1.71 -19.83
N PRO A 156 -2.49 -0.60 -20.60
CA PRO A 156 -1.52 0.49 -20.56
C PRO A 156 -1.39 1.16 -19.18
N GLN A 157 -2.52 1.37 -18.47
CA GLN A 157 -2.47 1.90 -17.10
C GLN A 157 -1.72 0.93 -16.17
N LEU A 158 -2.04 -0.36 -16.25
CA LEU A 158 -1.32 -1.40 -15.50
C LEU A 158 0.17 -1.42 -15.82
N GLN A 159 0.54 -1.41 -17.10
CA GLN A 159 1.95 -1.38 -17.51
C GLN A 159 2.69 -0.19 -16.87
N ARG A 160 2.09 1.01 -16.89
CA ARG A 160 2.69 2.20 -16.31
C ARG A 160 2.95 2.07 -14.81
N VAL A 161 2.03 1.45 -14.07
CA VAL A 161 2.21 1.17 -12.64
C VAL A 161 3.41 0.25 -12.41
N TYR A 162 3.52 -0.84 -13.20
CA TYR A 162 4.69 -1.72 -13.10
C TYR A 162 5.99 -0.98 -13.41
N GLU A 163 6.03 -0.18 -14.48
CA GLU A 163 7.20 0.62 -14.86
C GLU A 163 7.61 1.60 -13.75
N MET A 164 6.64 2.28 -13.12
CA MET A 164 6.89 3.21 -12.01
C MET A 164 7.40 2.51 -10.75
N LEU A 165 6.94 1.29 -10.47
CA LEU A 165 7.41 0.51 -9.32
C LEU A 165 8.80 -0.09 -9.57
N LEU A 166 9.08 -0.56 -10.78
CA LEU A 166 10.35 -1.18 -11.14
C LEU A 166 11.45 -0.17 -11.51
N GLY A 167 11.06 1.06 -11.89
CA GLY A 167 11.99 2.11 -12.29
C GLY A 167 12.57 1.93 -13.70
N GLU A 168 11.96 1.08 -14.53
CA GLU A 168 12.40 0.79 -15.89
C GLU A 168 11.23 0.65 -16.85
N SER A 169 11.46 0.92 -18.14
CA SER A 169 10.46 0.74 -19.19
C SER A 169 10.27 -0.73 -19.54
N ILE A 170 9.03 -1.19 -19.70
CA ILE A 170 8.73 -2.58 -20.01
C ILE A 170 8.27 -2.69 -21.47
N ASN A 171 8.73 -3.73 -22.17
CA ASN A 171 8.24 -3.97 -23.53
C ASN A 171 6.75 -4.35 -23.51
N LYS A 172 5.92 -3.61 -24.25
CA LYS A 172 4.47 -3.81 -24.34
C LYS A 172 4.04 -5.22 -24.75
N VAL A 173 4.77 -5.88 -25.65
CA VAL A 173 4.44 -7.24 -26.13
C VAL A 173 4.75 -8.26 -25.04
N SER A 174 5.93 -8.16 -24.42
CA SER A 174 6.32 -9.02 -23.29
C SER A 174 5.38 -8.85 -22.10
N PHE A 175 5.02 -7.61 -21.77
CA PHE A 175 4.07 -7.29 -20.70
C PHE A 175 2.71 -7.96 -20.94
N ARG A 176 2.14 -7.80 -22.14
CA ARG A 176 0.86 -8.42 -22.50
C ARG A 176 0.92 -9.95 -22.41
N ARG A 177 1.98 -10.56 -22.93
CA ARG A 177 2.19 -12.01 -22.83
C ARG A 177 2.21 -12.44 -21.36
N LYS A 178 2.93 -11.72 -20.50
CA LYS A 178 2.98 -12.01 -19.06
C LYS A 178 1.64 -11.87 -18.36
N MET A 179 0.87 -10.82 -18.67
CA MET A 179 -0.47 -10.64 -18.09
C MET A 179 -1.39 -11.80 -18.46
N THR A 180 -1.29 -12.31 -19.68
CA THR A 180 -2.01 -13.52 -20.12
C THR A 180 -1.52 -14.77 -19.39
N GLU A 181 -0.21 -14.97 -19.24
CA GLU A 181 0.37 -16.10 -18.50
C GLU A 181 -0.04 -16.12 -17.02
N MET A 182 -0.11 -14.95 -16.38
CA MET A 182 -0.56 -14.84 -14.99
C MET A 182 -2.03 -15.23 -14.81
N ASP A 183 -2.84 -15.06 -15.85
CA ASP A 183 -4.28 -15.32 -15.88
C ASP A 183 -5.02 -14.70 -14.68
N MET A 184 -4.55 -13.54 -14.22
CA MET A 184 -5.07 -12.85 -13.03
C MET A 184 -6.15 -11.82 -13.35
N LEU A 185 -6.31 -11.46 -14.62
CA LEU A 185 -7.22 -10.42 -15.09
C LEU A 185 -8.40 -11.02 -15.83
N GLU A 186 -9.56 -10.40 -15.68
CA GLU A 186 -10.75 -10.66 -16.50
C GLU A 186 -11.25 -9.35 -17.12
N PRO A 187 -11.88 -9.37 -18.31
CA PRO A 187 -12.53 -8.19 -18.87
C PRO A 187 -13.60 -7.64 -17.91
N ALA A 188 -13.66 -6.31 -17.77
CA ALA A 188 -14.80 -5.65 -17.16
C ALA A 188 -15.89 -5.50 -18.24
N ASP A 189 -16.92 -6.35 -18.19
CA ASP A 189 -17.95 -6.43 -19.23
C ASP A 189 -18.60 -5.09 -19.54
N GLY A 190 -18.68 -4.75 -20.83
CA GLY A 190 -19.37 -3.55 -21.34
C GLY A 190 -18.69 -2.22 -21.00
N GLN A 191 -17.54 -2.22 -20.31
CA GLN A 191 -16.82 -1.00 -19.94
C GLN A 191 -15.61 -0.80 -20.85
N PHE A 192 -15.62 0.30 -21.59
CA PHE A 192 -14.50 0.75 -22.39
C PHE A 192 -14.10 2.15 -21.96
N GLU A 193 -12.81 2.40 -21.81
CA GLU A 193 -12.31 3.75 -21.60
C GLU A 193 -12.40 4.50 -22.94
N THR A 194 -13.29 5.49 -23.01
CA THR A 194 -13.47 6.36 -24.17
C THR A 194 -12.50 7.54 -24.07
N ALA A 195 -11.24 7.31 -24.44
CA ALA A 195 -10.24 8.36 -24.53
C ALA A 195 -10.24 9.01 -25.93
N GLY A 196 -11.18 9.93 -26.17
CA GLY A 196 -11.17 10.82 -27.35
C GLY A 196 -11.21 10.11 -28.72
N ALA A 197 -10.48 10.63 -29.71
CA ALA A 197 -10.48 10.19 -31.12
C ALA A 197 -9.80 8.83 -31.38
N HIS A 198 -9.42 8.09 -30.34
CA HIS A 198 -8.75 6.78 -30.45
C HIS A 198 -9.68 5.61 -30.12
N ARG A 199 -9.29 4.42 -30.59
CA ARG A 199 -10.05 3.18 -30.38
C ARG A 199 -10.27 2.93 -28.88
N PRO A 200 -11.50 2.65 -28.43
CA PRO A 200 -11.80 2.39 -27.03
C PRO A 200 -10.92 1.27 -26.45
N ALA A 201 -10.34 1.52 -25.27
CA ALA A 201 -9.50 0.55 -24.59
C ALA A 201 -10.35 -0.38 -23.71
N GLN A 202 -10.14 -1.68 -23.82
CA GLN A 202 -10.76 -2.69 -22.97
C GLN A 202 -10.34 -2.46 -21.51
N LEU A 203 -11.32 -2.34 -20.62
CA LEU A 203 -11.08 -2.36 -19.19
C LEU A 203 -10.99 -3.80 -18.68
N TYR A 204 -10.09 -4.00 -17.72
CA TYR A 204 -9.84 -5.24 -17.03
C TYR A 204 -10.00 -5.01 -15.53
N ARG A 205 -10.26 -6.09 -14.81
CA ARG A 205 -10.25 -6.12 -13.35
C ARG A 205 -9.52 -7.35 -12.86
N LEU A 206 -9.02 -7.28 -11.62
CA LEU A 206 -8.42 -8.43 -10.97
C LEU A 206 -9.51 -9.46 -10.66
N LYS A 207 -9.28 -10.73 -11.05
CA LYS A 207 -10.21 -11.83 -10.75
C LYS A 207 -10.42 -11.94 -9.23
N PRO A 208 -11.64 -12.28 -8.77
CA PRO A 208 -11.94 -12.35 -7.33
C PRO A 208 -10.96 -13.18 -6.50
N ALA A 209 -10.50 -14.30 -7.04
CA ALA A 209 -9.55 -15.20 -6.38
C ALA A 209 -8.22 -14.52 -6.00
N PHE A 210 -7.83 -13.43 -6.69
CA PHE A 210 -6.56 -12.75 -6.45
C PHE A 210 -6.69 -11.44 -5.66
N ARG A 211 -7.91 -11.11 -5.19
CA ARG A 211 -8.13 -9.89 -4.39
C ARG A 211 -7.53 -10.00 -2.98
N GLU A 212 -7.54 -11.19 -2.40
CA GLU A 212 -7.03 -11.43 -1.04
C GLU A 212 -5.84 -12.40 -1.01
N GLN A 213 -5.54 -13.05 -2.13
CA GLN A 213 -4.43 -14.00 -2.28
C GLN A 213 -3.55 -13.58 -3.44
N LEU A 214 -2.24 -13.46 -3.22
CA LEU A 214 -1.31 -13.08 -4.29
C LEU A 214 -1.18 -14.21 -5.31
N ARG A 215 -1.37 -13.90 -6.59
CA ARG A 215 -0.82 -14.75 -7.66
C ARG A 215 0.68 -14.53 -7.71
N LEU A 216 1.46 -15.60 -7.72
CA LEU A 216 2.92 -15.55 -7.85
C LEU A 216 3.35 -16.15 -9.19
N LEU A 217 4.41 -15.61 -9.79
CA LEU A 217 5.08 -16.16 -10.96
C LEU A 217 6.33 -16.93 -10.56
N GLU A 218 6.67 -17.98 -11.32
CA GLU A 218 7.92 -18.74 -11.16
C GLU A 218 9.16 -17.95 -11.63
N ARG A 219 8.98 -16.92 -12.47
CA ARG A 219 10.01 -15.98 -12.94
C ARG A 219 9.43 -14.57 -13.05
N GLY A 220 10.23 -13.55 -12.75
CA GLY A 220 9.83 -12.13 -12.83
C GLY A 220 9.35 -11.68 -14.22
N LEU A 221 8.93 -10.42 -14.30
CA LEU A 221 8.56 -9.71 -15.53
C LEU A 221 9.75 -9.49 -16.47
#